data_AF-A0A9E0TJ99-F1
#
_entry.id   AF-A0A9E0TJ99-F1
#
_cell.length_a   1.000
_cell.length_b   1.000
_cell.length_c   1.000
_cell.angle_alpha   90.00
_cell.angle_beta   90.00
_cell.angle_gamma   90.00
#
_symmetry.space_group_name_H-M   'P 1'
#
loop_
_entity.id
_entity.type
_entity.pdbx_description
1 polymer ?
#
loop_
_entity_poly.entity_id
_entity_poly.type
_entity_poly.pdbx_seq_one_letter_code
_entity_poly.pdbx_strand_id
1 'polypeptide(L)'
;MSHDKFDVARYLGTLPLFSSITGPERERLAQDCHLRRLERGRTIFRVGDACREFHVVVMGQVKLFAMSPTGVEKVIHLCGPGRSFGEA
;
A
#
# COMPACT_ATOMS: atom_id res chain seq x y z
N MET A 1 -23.21 16.99 9.95
CA MET A 1 -23.16 16.52 8.55
C MET A 1 -21.74 16.00 8.31
N SER A 2 -21.54 14.69 8.52
CA SER A 2 -20.21 14.07 8.57
C SER A 2 -19.78 13.65 7.16
N HIS A 3 -18.73 14.29 6.64
CA HIS A 3 -18.14 13.96 5.35
C HIS A 3 -17.32 12.67 5.41
N ASP A 4 -17.51 11.78 4.43
CA ASP A 4 -16.56 10.80 3.88
C ASP A 4 -15.52 10.19 4.84
N LYS A 5 -15.94 9.19 5.63
CA LYS A 5 -14.99 8.24 6.21
C LYS A 5 -14.63 7.22 5.13
N PHE A 6 -13.35 7.10 4.77
CA PHE A 6 -12.88 6.07 3.84
C PHE A 6 -13.21 4.67 4.38
N ASP A 7 -14.07 3.94 3.68
CA ASP A 7 -14.48 2.59 4.05
C ASP A 7 -13.43 1.58 3.57
N VAL A 8 -12.51 1.23 4.47
CA VAL A 8 -11.42 0.30 4.20
C VAL A 8 -11.96 -1.09 3.85
N ALA A 9 -12.95 -1.59 4.59
CA ALA A 9 -13.49 -2.93 4.35
C ALA A 9 -14.11 -3.01 2.95
N ARG A 10 -14.89 -2.01 2.55
CA ARG A 10 -15.45 -1.94 1.20
C ARG A 10 -14.35 -1.83 0.15
N TYR A 11 -13.33 -1.02 0.39
CA TYR A 11 -12.22 -0.84 -0.55
C TYR A 11 -11.41 -2.12 -0.75
N LEU A 12 -11.05 -2.83 0.32
CA LEU A 12 -10.38 -4.14 0.24
C LEU A 12 -11.13 -5.10 -0.69
N GLY A 13 -12.47 -5.06 -0.67
CA GLY A 13 -13.32 -5.89 -1.51
C GLY A 13 -13.23 -5.63 -3.01
N THR A 14 -12.68 -4.48 -3.40
CA THR A 14 -12.46 -4.12 -4.81
C THR A 14 -11.10 -4.58 -5.34
N LEU A 15 -10.21 -5.04 -4.46
CA LEU A 15 -8.84 -5.36 -4.81
C LEU A 15 -8.70 -6.85 -5.15
N PRO A 16 -8.07 -7.20 -6.28
CA PRO A 16 -7.85 -8.61 -6.66
C PRO A 16 -7.10 -9.42 -5.60
N LEU A 17 -6.19 -8.80 -4.86
CA LEU A 17 -5.42 -9.46 -3.79
C LEU A 17 -6.32 -10.06 -2.69
N PHE A 18 -7.50 -9.48 -2.49
CA PHE A 18 -8.45 -9.87 -1.44
C PHE A 18 -9.74 -10.45 -2.03
N SER A 19 -9.72 -10.97 -3.26
CA SER A 19 -10.93 -11.51 -3.90
C SER A 19 -11.44 -12.81 -3.26
N SER A 20 -10.59 -13.53 -2.53
CA SER A 20 -10.90 -14.81 -1.90
C SER A 20 -11.34 -14.72 -0.44
N ILE A 21 -11.30 -13.53 0.19
CA ILE A 21 -11.70 -13.36 1.59
C ILE A 21 -13.18 -12.97 1.71
N THR A 22 -13.84 -13.51 2.72
CA THR A 22 -15.27 -13.26 2.99
C THR A 22 -15.50 -11.87 3.59
N GLY A 23 -16.76 -11.42 3.60
CA GLY A 23 -17.16 -10.15 4.23
C GLY A 23 -16.68 -10.01 5.68
N PRO A 24 -16.94 -10.98 6.57
CA PRO A 24 -16.48 -10.93 7.96
C PRO A 24 -14.95 -10.92 8.12
N GLU A 25 -14.23 -11.72 7.32
CA GLU A 25 -12.76 -11.72 7.33
C GLU A 25 -12.19 -10.38 6.88
N ARG A 26 -12.82 -9.76 5.89
CA ARG A 26 -12.45 -8.45 5.38
C ARG A 26 -12.73 -7.33 6.39
N GLU A 27 -13.83 -7.41 7.13
CA GLU A 27 -14.11 -6.47 8.23
C GLU A 27 -13.04 -6.59 9.32
N ARG A 28 -12.66 -7.82 9.69
CA ARG A 28 -11.59 -8.06 10.66
C ARG A 28 -10.25 -7.51 10.16
N LEU A 29 -9.88 -7.76 8.91
CA LEU A 29 -8.66 -7.23 8.32
C LEU A 29 -8.66 -5.69 8.28
N ALA A 30 -9.81 -5.08 8.00
CA ALA A 30 -9.94 -3.63 7.95
C ALA A 30 -9.71 -2.97 9.32
N GLN A 31 -9.93 -3.67 10.44
CA GLN A 31 -9.68 -3.15 11.79
C GLN A 31 -8.17 -2.96 12.06
N ASP A 32 -7.33 -3.81 11.48
CA ASP A 32 -5.87 -3.74 11.61
C ASP A 32 -5.21 -2.88 10.51
N CYS A 33 -6.02 -2.32 9.59
CA CYS A 33 -5.53 -1.47 8.50
C CYS A 33 -5.45 0.00 8.92
N HIS A 34 -4.37 0.67 8.52
CA HIS A 34 -4.16 2.10 8.79
C HIS A 34 -4.10 2.92 7.51
N LEU A 35 -5.00 3.89 7.37
CA LEU A 35 -4.92 4.87 6.28
C LEU A 35 -3.82 5.89 6.59
N ARG A 36 -2.81 5.94 5.72
CA ARG A 36 -1.66 6.84 5.88
C ARG A 36 -1.59 7.80 4.70
N ARG A 37 -1.54 9.10 4.98
CA ARG A 37 -1.23 10.13 4.00
C ARG A 37 0.26 10.44 4.06
N LEU A 38 0.92 10.42 2.92
CA LEU A 38 2.35 10.68 2.79
C LEU A 38 2.58 11.80 1.78
N GLU A 39 3.53 12.67 2.10
CA GLU A 39 3.97 13.73 1.19
C GLU A 39 4.88 13.17 0.10
N ARG A 40 4.95 13.89 -1.04
CA ARG A 40 5.83 13.52 -2.14
C ARG A 40 7.29 13.44 -1.66
N GLY A 41 7.98 12.38 -2.07
CA GLY A 41 9.39 12.16 -1.71
C GLY A 41 9.59 11.50 -0.34
N ARG A 42 8.51 11.23 0.41
CA ARG A 42 8.62 10.48 1.67
C ARG A 42 9.02 9.03 1.41
N THR A 43 10.09 8.56 2.07
CA THR A 43 10.45 7.14 2.10
C THR A 43 9.46 6.36 2.94
N ILE A 44 8.97 5.23 2.40
CA ILE A 44 8.03 4.33 3.08
C ILE A 44 8.81 3.23 3.82
N PHE A 45 9.68 2.51 3.10
CA PHE A 45 10.63 1.55 3.64
C PHE A 45 11.93 1.57 2.83
N ARG A 46 12.96 0.90 3.34
CA ARG A 46 14.20 0.59 2.63
C ARG A 46 14.42 -0.91 2.52
N VAL A 47 15.16 -1.31 1.49
CA VAL A 47 15.61 -2.71 1.36
C VAL A 47 16.45 -3.08 2.58
N GLY A 48 16.14 -4.21 3.21
CA GLY A 48 16.79 -4.68 4.44
C GLY A 48 16.10 -4.27 5.73
N ASP A 49 15.10 -3.38 5.68
CA ASP A 49 14.25 -3.11 6.84
C ASP A 49 13.43 -4.35 7.20
N ALA A 50 13.14 -4.54 8.49
CA ALA A 50 12.27 -5.63 8.93
C ALA A 50 10.88 -5.49 8.30
N CYS A 51 10.41 -6.51 7.58
CA CYS A 51 9.07 -6.53 7.00
C CYS A 51 8.03 -6.66 8.13
N ARG A 52 7.29 -5.58 8.36
CA ARG A 52 6.24 -5.51 9.41
C ARG A 52 4.85 -5.27 8.83
N GLU A 53 4.80 -4.73 7.62
CA GLU A 53 3.59 -4.30 6.94
C GLU A 53 3.84 -4.34 5.44
N PHE A 54 2.77 -4.53 4.68
CA PHE A 54 2.73 -4.21 3.25
C PHE A 54 1.67 -3.14 3.04
N HIS A 55 1.64 -2.57 1.85
CA HIS A 55 0.84 -1.39 1.56
C HIS A 55 -0.01 -1.60 0.31
N VAL A 56 -1.14 -0.89 0.25
CA VAL A 56 -1.92 -0.70 -0.98
C VAL A 56 -2.05 0.80 -1.23
N VAL A 57 -1.77 1.22 -2.46
CA VAL A 57 -1.93 2.63 -2.85
C VAL A 57 -3.43 2.91 -3.04
N VAL A 58 -3.97 3.86 -2.27
CA VAL A 58 -5.36 4.32 -2.44
C VAL A 58 -5.44 5.47 -3.47
N MET A 59 -4.48 6.39 -3.39
CA MET A 59 -4.38 7.56 -4.25
C MET A 59 -2.91 7.94 -4.45
N GLY A 60 -2.59 8.53 -5.59
CA GLY A 60 -1.23 8.97 -5.92
C GLY A 60 -0.39 7.83 -6.51
N GLN A 61 0.92 7.92 -6.34
CA GLN A 61 1.87 6.99 -6.93
C GLN A 61 3.06 6.75 -6.00
N VAL A 62 3.50 5.49 -5.92
CA VAL A 62 4.69 5.06 -5.18
C VAL A 62 5.72 4.52 -6.17
N LYS A 63 6.97 4.97 -6.04
CA LYS A 63 8.10 4.50 -6.84
C LYS A 63 8.92 3.50 -6.03
N LEU A 64 8.95 2.25 -6.49
CA LEU A 64 9.91 1.25 -6.04
C LEU A 64 11.15 1.36 -6.93
N PHE A 65 12.31 1.54 -6.32
CA PHE A 65 13.57 1.66 -7.04
C PHE A 65 14.70 1.01 -6.25
N ALA A 66 15.73 0.58 -6.96
CA ALA A 66 17.01 0.19 -6.37
C ALA A 66 18.06 1.25 -6.71
N MET A 67 18.98 1.47 -5.77
CA MET A 67 20.18 2.27 -6.00
C MET A 67 21.30 1.34 -6.49
N SER A 68 21.96 1.70 -7.59
CA SER A 68 23.22 1.04 -7.95
C SER A 68 24.33 1.46 -6.98
N PRO A 69 25.45 0.69 -6.92
CA PRO A 69 26.64 1.12 -6.17
C PRO A 69 27.19 2.48 -6.62
N THR A 70 26.93 2.87 -7.87
CA THR A 70 27.32 4.17 -8.45
C THR A 70 26.31 5.29 -8.17
N GLY A 71 25.26 5.04 -7.39
CA GLY A 71 24.26 6.04 -6.99
C GLY A 71 23.14 6.29 -8.00
N VAL A 72 23.04 5.47 -9.06
CA VAL A 72 21.99 5.60 -10.08
C VAL A 72 20.73 4.89 -9.61
N GLU A 73 19.60 5.61 -9.66
CA GLU A 73 18.29 5.01 -9.42
C GLU A 73 17.84 4.17 -10.62
N LYS A 74 17.53 2.90 -10.37
CA LYS A 74 16.80 2.05 -11.30
C LYS A 74 15.39 1.84 -10.79
N VAL A 75 14.41 2.40 -11.51
CA VAL A 75 12.99 2.18 -11.20
C VAL A 75 12.63 0.72 -11.49
N ILE A 76 12.08 0.05 -10.49
CA ILE A 76 11.62 -1.34 -10.57
C ILE A 76 10.12 -1.35 -10.88
N HIS A 77 9.35 -0.54 -10.16
CA HIS A 77 7.91 -0.48 -10.32
C HIS A 77 7.37 0.90 -9.94
N LEU A 78 6.28 1.29 -10.60
CA LEU A 78 5.48 2.45 -10.23
C LEU A 78 4.10 1.96 -9.81
N CYS A 79 3.83 1.91 -8.51
CA CYS A 79 2.56 1.45 -7.96
C CYS A 79 1.55 2.60 -7.95
N GLY A 80 0.48 2.47 -8.71
CA GLY A 80 -0.69 3.35 -8.69
C GLY A 80 -1.84 2.80 -7.85
N PRO A 81 -3.01 3.47 -7.83
CA PRO A 81 -4.16 3.06 -7.03
C PRO A 81 -4.58 1.59 -7.22
N GLY A 82 -4.92 0.92 -6.13
CA GLY A 82 -5.33 -0.48 -6.10
C GLY A 82 -4.17 -1.49 -6.20
N ARG A 83 -2.93 -1.04 -6.32
CA ARG A 83 -1.74 -1.91 -6.37
C ARG A 83 -1.13 -2.05 -4.98
N SER A 84 -0.79 -3.28 -4.61
CA SER A 84 0.00 -3.58 -3.43
C SER A 84 1.50 -3.42 -3.68
N PHE A 85 2.26 -3.23 -2.59
CA PHE A 85 3.73 -3.32 -2.57
C PHE A 85 4.24 -3.61 -1.15
N GLY A 86 5.45 -4.19 -1.05
CA GLY A 86 6.09 -4.52 0.23
C GLY A 86 5.68 -5.87 0.82
N GLU A 87 5.07 -6.75 0.03
CA GLU A 87 4.56 -8.07 0.43
C GLU A 87 5.58 -9.22 0.37
N ALA A 88 6.78 -8.98 -0.19
CA ALA A 88 7.79 -10.00 -0.52
C ALA A 88 9.02 -9.98 0.39
#